data_AF-A0A7W4A4C4-F1
#
_entry.id   AF-A0A7W4A4C4-F1
#
_cell.length_a   1.000
_cell.length_b   1.000
_cell.length_c   1.000
_cell.angle_alpha   90.00
_cell.angle_beta   90.00
_cell.angle_gamma   90.00
#
_symmetry.space_group_name_H-M   'P 1'
#
loop_
_entity.id
_entity.type
_entity.pdbx_description
1 polymer ?
#
loop_
_entity_poly.entity_id
_entity_poly.type
_entity_poly.pdbx_seq_one_letter_code
_entity_poly.pdbx_strand_id
1 'polypeptide(L)'
;MYDKIKYLTATLLLISFVLLSIMIPGGAIETRSFTHIDPYILGSFNIFLTFLGMTSLLLTYFVIRKLKWAYFISIICAASYLSVYALDLAGIFPISPDQMPTGLFVIEIVGSIISIPLVYFSILGLSNNSNDNKPEVVNIHSKKFAFIALILIAVCVNIIIFATKSAMGN
;
A
#
# COMPACT_ATOMS: atom_id res chain seq x y z
N MET A 1 23.44 -10.37 -7.11
CA MET A 1 22.23 -10.86 -6.40
C MET A 1 21.46 -9.72 -5.73
N TYR A 2 22.14 -8.84 -4.99
CA TYR A 2 21.52 -7.68 -4.32
C TYR A 2 20.75 -6.74 -5.27
N ASP A 3 21.29 -6.45 -6.46
CA ASP A 3 20.57 -5.62 -7.45
C ASP A 3 19.31 -6.30 -8.02
N LYS A 4 19.20 -7.63 -7.98
CA LYS A 4 17.94 -8.30 -8.34
C LYS A 4 16.90 -8.13 -7.24
N ILE A 5 17.33 -8.25 -5.97
CA ILE A 5 16.46 -8.08 -4.80
C ILE A 5 15.84 -6.69 -4.78
N LYS A 6 16.62 -5.62 -5.00
CA LYS A 6 16.08 -4.25 -4.98
C LYS A 6 14.97 -4.04 -6.02
N TYR A 7 15.17 -4.52 -7.25
CA TYR A 7 14.16 -4.37 -8.31
C TYR A 7 12.95 -5.27 -8.08
N LEU A 8 13.15 -6.49 -7.58
CA LEU A 8 12.05 -7.37 -7.20
C LEU A 8 11.19 -6.76 -6.09
N THR A 9 11.81 -6.29 -5.00
CA THR A 9 11.09 -5.60 -3.91
C THR A 9 10.36 -4.36 -4.42
N ALA A 10 11.01 -3.53 -5.23
CA ALA A 10 10.42 -2.33 -5.80
C ALA A 10 9.22 -2.64 -6.70
N THR A 11 9.33 -3.67 -7.56
CA THR A 11 8.23 -4.13 -8.43
C THR A 11 7.08 -4.69 -7.61
N LEU A 12 7.37 -5.51 -6.60
CA LEU A 12 6.33 -6.08 -5.72
C LEU A 12 5.59 -4.99 -4.95
N LEU A 13 6.29 -3.98 -4.41
CA LEU A 13 5.66 -2.80 -3.78
C LEU A 13 4.72 -2.07 -4.74
N LEU A 14 5.17 -1.85 -5.99
CA LEU A 14 4.38 -1.17 -7.00
C LEU A 14 3.15 -1.99 -7.39
N ILE A 15 3.28 -3.31 -7.55
CA ILE A 15 2.14 -4.19 -7.82
C ILE A 15 1.16 -4.18 -6.65
N SER A 16 1.64 -4.27 -5.40
CA SER A 16 0.77 -4.18 -4.22
C SER A 16 0.05 -2.84 -4.12
N PHE A 17 0.70 -1.72 -4.47
CA PHE A 17 0.07 -0.42 -4.59
C PHE A 17 -1.07 -0.41 -5.63
N VAL A 18 -0.80 -0.94 -6.83
CA VAL A 18 -1.80 -1.00 -7.91
C VAL A 18 -2.99 -1.86 -7.50
N LEU A 19 -2.76 -3.06 -6.95
CA LEU A 19 -3.82 -3.95 -6.50
C LEU A 19 -4.70 -3.28 -5.44
N LEU A 20 -4.10 -2.63 -4.44
CA LEU A 20 -4.86 -1.92 -3.42
C LEU A 20 -5.64 -0.74 -4.01
N SER A 21 -5.06 -0.01 -4.97
CA SER A 21 -5.71 1.15 -5.58
C SER A 21 -6.97 0.77 -6.36
N ILE A 22 -7.02 -0.44 -6.93
CA ILE A 22 -8.19 -0.96 -7.64
C ILE A 22 -9.35 -1.26 -6.67
N MET A 23 -9.04 -1.53 -5.40
CA MET A 23 -10.02 -1.81 -4.35
C MET A 23 -10.60 -0.57 -3.69
N ILE A 24 -10.18 0.64 -4.09
CA ILE A 24 -10.74 1.87 -3.55
C ILE A 24 -12.26 1.89 -3.87
N PRO A 25 -13.13 2.07 -2.86
CA PRO A 25 -14.58 2.17 -3.09
C PRO A 25 -14.92 3.23 -4.13
N GLY A 26 -15.85 2.90 -5.05
CA GLY A 26 -16.13 3.73 -6.22
C GLY A 26 -15.28 3.44 -7.45
N GLY A 27 -14.33 2.51 -7.31
CA GLY A 27 -13.58 1.94 -8.43
C GLY A 27 -14.42 0.98 -9.27
N ALA A 28 -13.80 0.42 -10.32
CA ALA A 28 -14.49 -0.45 -11.27
C ALA A 28 -14.93 -1.82 -10.70
N ILE A 29 -14.42 -2.21 -9.52
CA ILE A 29 -14.56 -3.56 -8.98
C ILE A 29 -15.22 -3.59 -7.59
N GLU A 30 -14.93 -2.64 -6.71
CA GLU A 30 -15.57 -2.55 -5.39
C GLU A 30 -16.93 -1.85 -5.51
N THR A 31 -17.98 -2.66 -5.66
CA THR A 31 -19.37 -2.20 -5.84
C THR A 31 -20.25 -2.41 -4.60
N ARG A 32 -19.69 -2.88 -3.48
CA ARG A 32 -20.45 -3.10 -2.25
C ARG A 32 -20.85 -1.77 -1.61
N SER A 33 -22.02 -1.75 -0.99
CA SER A 33 -22.44 -0.62 -0.14
C SER A 33 -21.92 -0.80 1.28
N PHE A 34 -21.44 0.31 1.85
CA PHE A 34 -21.05 0.40 3.26
C PHE A 34 -21.83 1.47 4.02
N THR A 35 -23.00 1.88 3.50
CA THR A 35 -23.85 2.92 4.10
C THR A 35 -24.31 2.62 5.52
N HIS A 36 -24.29 1.35 5.94
CA HIS A 36 -24.63 0.92 7.29
C HIS A 36 -23.50 1.07 8.30
N ILE A 37 -22.27 1.33 7.86
CA ILE A 37 -21.09 1.53 8.72
C ILE A 37 -20.92 3.02 9.01
N ASP A 38 -20.48 3.35 10.23
CA ASP A 38 -20.17 4.71 10.61
C ASP A 38 -19.10 5.34 9.68
N PRO A 39 -19.35 6.53 9.11
CA PRO A 39 -18.42 7.23 8.23
C PRO A 39 -17.03 7.47 8.83
N TYR A 40 -16.92 7.64 10.15
CA TYR A 40 -15.64 7.83 10.82
C TYR A 40 -14.81 6.55 10.85
N ILE A 41 -15.45 5.37 10.92
CA ILE A 41 -14.78 4.06 10.86
C ILE A 41 -14.25 3.82 9.44
N LEU A 42 -15.10 4.01 8.44
CA LEU A 42 -14.75 3.94 7.02
C LEU A 42 -13.62 4.92 6.66
N GLY A 43 -13.73 6.18 7.10
CA GLY A 43 -12.73 7.21 6.88
C GLY A 43 -11.38 6.84 7.50
N SER A 44 -11.38 6.31 8.73
CA SER A 44 -10.15 5.86 9.40
C SER A 44 -9.48 4.70 8.67
N PHE A 45 -10.26 3.76 8.16
CA PHE A 45 -9.73 2.68 7.34
C PHE A 45 -9.17 3.18 6.01
N ASN A 46 -9.89 4.07 5.32
CA ASN A 46 -9.42 4.66 4.07
C ASN A 46 -8.15 5.49 4.27
N ILE A 47 -8.00 6.17 5.42
CA ILE A 47 -6.75 6.83 5.81
C ILE A 47 -5.62 5.80 5.90
N PHE A 48 -5.85 4.68 6.59
CA PHE A 48 -4.87 3.61 6.73
C PHE A 48 -4.47 3.01 5.38
N LEU A 49 -5.44 2.65 4.52
CA LEU A 49 -5.17 2.09 3.19
C LEU A 49 -4.44 3.09 2.28
N THR A 50 -4.86 4.36 2.29
CA THR A 50 -4.20 5.40 1.51
C THR A 50 -2.76 5.61 1.96
N PHE A 51 -2.53 5.63 3.27
CA PHE A 51 -1.18 5.76 3.82
C PHE A 51 -0.31 4.54 3.46
N LEU A 52 -0.87 3.33 3.55
CA LEU A 52 -0.19 2.09 3.16
C LEU A 52 0.20 2.10 1.68
N GLY A 53 -0.73 2.46 0.80
CA GLY A 53 -0.50 2.57 -0.64
C GLY A 53 0.51 3.64 -1.02
N MET A 54 0.38 4.86 -0.47
CA MET A 54 1.30 5.95 -0.82
C MET A 54 2.70 5.73 -0.24
N THR A 55 2.79 5.14 0.95
CA THR A 55 4.08 4.74 1.52
C THR A 55 4.75 3.67 0.66
N SER A 56 4.03 2.65 0.19
CA SER A 56 4.62 1.61 -0.67
C SER A 56 5.13 2.17 -2.00
N LEU A 57 4.39 3.09 -2.62
CA LEU A 57 4.82 3.80 -3.83
C LEU A 57 6.10 4.63 -3.61
N LEU A 58 6.20 5.34 -2.48
CA LEU A 58 7.41 6.07 -2.11
C LEU A 58 8.58 5.14 -1.83
N LEU A 59 8.33 4.00 -1.18
CA LEU A 59 9.35 3.01 -0.87
C LEU A 59 9.96 2.39 -2.11
N THR A 60 9.22 2.24 -3.21
CA THR A 60 9.76 1.81 -4.52
C THR A 60 11.00 2.64 -4.89
N TYR A 61 10.95 3.97 -4.75
CA TYR A 61 12.08 4.85 -5.03
C TYR A 61 13.25 4.61 -4.07
N PHE A 62 12.99 4.55 -2.76
CA PHE A 62 14.03 4.43 -1.75
C PHE A 62 14.69 3.03 -1.69
N VAL A 63 13.95 1.98 -2.03
CA VAL A 63 14.46 0.60 -2.18
C VAL A 63 15.43 0.52 -3.37
N ILE A 64 15.09 1.14 -4.51
CA ILE A 64 15.99 1.22 -5.67
C ILE A 64 17.30 1.94 -5.32
N ARG A 65 17.22 2.95 -4.44
CA ARG A 65 18.35 3.69 -3.85
C ARG A 65 19.10 2.91 -2.75
N LYS A 66 18.71 1.66 -2.49
CA LYS A 66 19.35 0.73 -1.54
C LYS A 66 19.35 1.22 -0.08
N LEU A 67 18.40 2.08 0.30
CA LEU A 67 18.32 2.58 1.67
C LEU A 67 17.84 1.49 2.64
N LYS A 68 18.61 1.22 3.71
CA LYS A 68 18.28 0.19 4.72
C LYS A 68 16.90 0.37 5.32
N TRP A 69 16.59 1.61 5.73
CA TRP A 69 15.31 1.91 6.36
C TRP A 69 14.13 1.66 5.41
N ALA A 70 14.32 1.81 4.10
CA ALA A 70 13.27 1.53 3.13
C ALA A 70 12.88 0.04 3.12
N TYR A 71 13.86 -0.87 3.18
CA TYR A 71 13.57 -2.30 3.32
C TYR A 71 12.86 -2.63 4.63
N PHE A 72 13.25 -1.98 5.74
CA PHE A 72 12.58 -2.18 7.02
C PHE A 72 11.10 -1.77 6.97
N ILE A 73 10.77 -0.59 6.45
CA ILE A 73 9.36 -0.18 6.30
C ILE A 73 8.66 -1.06 5.27
N SER A 74 9.35 -1.52 4.21
CA SER A 74 8.74 -2.43 3.22
C SER A 74 8.26 -3.72 3.86
N ILE A 75 8.96 -4.24 4.88
CA ILE A 75 8.49 -5.39 5.67
C ILE A 75 7.17 -5.05 6.38
N ILE A 76 7.09 -3.88 7.03
CA ILE A 76 5.89 -3.42 7.72
C ILE A 76 4.73 -3.29 6.71
N CYS A 77 4.95 -2.61 5.58
CA CYS A 77 3.94 -2.47 4.54
C CYS A 77 3.49 -3.83 3.99
N ALA A 78 4.41 -4.75 3.72
CA ALA A 78 4.08 -6.07 3.20
C ALA A 78 3.28 -6.91 4.19
N ALA A 79 3.64 -6.85 5.48
CA ALA A 79 2.85 -7.46 6.54
C ALA A 79 1.47 -6.82 6.65
N SER A 80 1.36 -5.50 6.57
CA SER A 80 0.08 -4.79 6.55
C SER A 80 -0.79 -5.17 5.36
N TYR A 81 -0.24 -5.26 4.15
CA TYR A 81 -0.98 -5.75 2.98
C TYR A 81 -1.51 -7.16 3.19
N LEU A 82 -0.65 -8.07 3.66
CA LEU A 82 -1.06 -9.44 3.95
C LEU A 82 -2.17 -9.47 5.01
N SER A 83 -2.05 -8.68 6.07
CA SER A 83 -3.08 -8.58 7.12
C SER A 83 -4.39 -8.02 6.57
N VAL A 84 -4.36 -6.95 5.78
CA VAL A 84 -5.58 -6.35 5.18
C VAL A 84 -6.31 -7.39 4.35
N TYR A 85 -5.62 -8.01 3.39
CA TYR A 85 -6.26 -9.00 2.51
C TYR A 85 -6.72 -10.25 3.26
N ALA A 86 -5.94 -10.73 4.24
CA ALA A 86 -6.35 -11.89 5.03
C ALA A 86 -7.56 -11.60 5.93
N LEU A 87 -7.64 -10.39 6.52
CA LEU A 87 -8.76 -9.99 7.35
C LEU A 87 -10.03 -9.74 6.53
N ASP A 88 -9.91 -9.19 5.32
CA ASP A 88 -11.04 -9.01 4.40
C ASP A 88 -11.57 -10.37 3.90
N LEU A 89 -10.68 -11.28 3.46
CA LEU A 89 -11.02 -12.65 3.07
C LEU A 89 -11.62 -13.48 4.23
N ALA A 90 -11.21 -13.19 5.47
CA ALA A 90 -11.78 -13.81 6.67
C ALA A 90 -13.16 -13.20 7.06
N GLY A 91 -13.64 -12.20 6.33
CA GLY A 91 -14.90 -11.50 6.60
C GLY A 91 -14.87 -10.68 7.89
N ILE A 92 -13.67 -10.28 8.35
CA ILE A 92 -13.52 -9.55 9.61
C ILE A 92 -13.78 -8.06 9.40
N PHE A 93 -13.33 -7.48 8.28
CA PHE A 93 -13.49 -6.04 8.06
C PHE A 93 -13.14 -5.59 6.61
N PRO A 94 -13.90 -4.64 6.01
CA PRO A 94 -15.23 -4.15 6.40
C PRO A 94 -16.37 -5.10 5.98
N ILE A 95 -17.33 -5.33 6.86
CA ILE A 95 -18.44 -6.26 6.60
C ILE A 95 -19.54 -5.52 5.83
N SER A 96 -19.80 -5.95 4.60
CA SER A 96 -20.97 -5.51 3.83
C SER A 96 -22.04 -6.61 3.81
N PRO A 97 -23.34 -6.25 3.82
CA PRO A 97 -24.41 -7.20 3.52
C PRO A 97 -24.39 -7.69 2.07
N ASP A 98 -23.72 -6.96 1.16
CA ASP A 98 -23.59 -7.32 -0.24
C ASP A 98 -22.55 -8.42 -0.43
N GLN A 99 -22.83 -9.35 -1.34
CA GLN A 99 -21.86 -10.39 -1.70
C GLN A 99 -20.64 -9.77 -2.37
N MET A 100 -19.47 -10.27 -1.99
CA MET A 100 -18.20 -9.83 -2.56
C MET A 100 -18.13 -10.13 -4.06
N PRO A 101 -17.87 -9.12 -4.91
CA PRO A 101 -17.69 -9.34 -6.34
C PRO A 101 -16.52 -10.29 -6.62
N THR A 102 -16.68 -11.21 -7.57
CA THR A 102 -15.64 -12.20 -7.90
C THR A 102 -14.30 -11.56 -8.28
N GLY A 103 -14.33 -10.41 -8.95
CA GLY A 103 -13.11 -9.66 -9.30
C GLY A 103 -12.35 -9.17 -8.06
N LEU A 104 -13.07 -8.71 -7.04
CA LEU A 104 -12.49 -8.25 -5.79
C LEU A 104 -11.84 -9.43 -5.04
N PHE A 105 -12.54 -10.56 -4.97
CA PHE A 105 -12.04 -11.78 -4.34
C PHE A 105 -10.72 -12.27 -4.97
N VAL A 106 -10.63 -12.24 -6.30
CA VAL A 106 -9.40 -12.60 -7.02
C VAL A 106 -8.27 -11.64 -6.67
N ILE A 107 -8.54 -10.34 -6.63
CA ILE A 107 -7.54 -9.32 -6.28
C ILE A 107 -7.01 -9.53 -4.87
N GLU A 108 -7.85 -9.86 -3.90
CA GLU A 108 -7.42 -10.10 -2.52
C GLU A 108 -6.58 -11.36 -2.37
N ILE A 109 -6.93 -12.45 -3.06
CA ILE A 109 -6.11 -13.67 -3.09
C ILE A 109 -4.75 -13.37 -3.72
N VAL A 110 -4.75 -12.70 -4.89
CA VAL A 110 -3.53 -12.35 -5.61
C VAL A 110 -2.67 -11.40 -4.77
N GLY A 111 -3.29 -10.40 -4.14
CA GLY A 111 -2.65 -9.46 -3.23
C GLY A 111 -2.02 -10.15 -2.02
N SER A 112 -2.73 -11.12 -1.43
CA SER A 112 -2.21 -11.96 -0.33
C SER A 112 -0.99 -12.76 -0.77
N ILE A 113 -1.08 -13.45 -1.92
CA ILE A 113 0.02 -14.24 -2.47
C ILE A 113 1.23 -13.38 -2.78
N ILE A 114 1.06 -12.16 -3.30
CA ILE A 114 2.13 -11.22 -3.64
C ILE A 114 2.79 -10.62 -2.40
N SER A 115 2.03 -10.47 -1.31
CA SER A 115 2.54 -9.89 -0.06
C SER A 115 3.57 -10.82 0.61
N ILE A 116 3.45 -12.14 0.46
CA ILE A 116 4.38 -13.14 1.00
C ILE A 116 5.81 -12.99 0.43
N PRO A 117 6.05 -13.07 -0.90
CA PRO A 117 7.37 -12.85 -1.46
C PRO A 117 7.85 -11.42 -1.22
N LEU A 118 6.95 -10.43 -1.13
CA LEU A 118 7.36 -9.06 -0.78
C LEU A 118 7.97 -8.99 0.63
N VAL A 119 7.37 -9.63 1.64
CA VAL A 119 7.96 -9.77 2.98
C VAL A 119 9.32 -10.44 2.87
N TYR A 120 9.40 -11.58 2.20
CA TYR A 120 10.63 -12.36 2.08
C TYR A 120 11.77 -11.57 1.43
N PHE A 121 11.54 -10.95 0.28
CA PHE A 121 12.56 -10.15 -0.42
C PHE A 121 12.92 -8.88 0.35
N SER A 122 11.99 -8.29 1.10
CA SER A 122 12.28 -7.14 1.97
C SER A 122 13.22 -7.52 3.13
N ILE A 123 13.02 -8.68 3.75
CA ILE A 123 13.92 -9.23 4.78
C ILE A 123 15.31 -9.53 4.18
N LEU A 124 15.36 -10.20 3.03
CA LEU A 124 16.62 -10.46 2.33
C LEU A 124 17.36 -9.17 1.95
N GLY A 125 16.62 -8.16 1.48
CA GLY A 125 17.18 -6.85 1.12
C GLY A 125 17.72 -6.07 2.32
N LEU A 126 17.10 -6.23 3.49
CA LEU A 126 17.57 -5.68 4.76
C LEU A 126 18.85 -6.39 5.25
N SER A 127 18.86 -7.73 5.23
CA SER A 127 19.97 -8.55 5.70
C SER A 127 21.23 -8.45 4.82
N ASN A 128 21.06 -8.41 3.49
CA ASN A 128 22.18 -8.29 2.55
C ASN A 128 22.72 -6.87 2.38
N ASN A 129 22.18 -5.88 3.11
CA ASN A 129 22.68 -4.51 3.06
C ASN A 129 23.95 -4.36 3.95
N SER A 130 24.96 -5.18 3.72
CA SER A 130 26.22 -5.13 4.45
C SER A 130 27.13 -4.04 3.86
N ASN A 131 27.37 -3.01 4.69
CA ASN A 131 28.42 -1.97 4.78
C ASN A 131 29.20 -1.41 3.56
N ASP A 132 29.12 -1.94 2.35
CA ASP A 132 29.92 -1.45 1.19
C ASP A 132 29.22 -0.36 0.36
N ASN A 133 27.90 -0.19 0.52
CA ASN A 133 27.16 0.86 -0.16
C ASN A 133 27.07 2.07 0.77
N LYS A 134 27.90 3.10 0.53
CA LYS A 134 27.67 4.43 1.13
C LYS A 134 26.20 4.81 0.86
N PRO A 135 25.39 5.11 1.89
CA PRO A 135 24.02 5.50 1.65
C PRO A 135 24.04 6.74 0.76
N GLU A 136 23.33 6.68 -0.38
CA GLU A 136 23.13 7.89 -1.16
C GLU A 136 22.44 8.92 -0.27
N VAL A 137 23.08 10.08 -0.11
CA VAL A 137 22.56 11.16 0.71
C VAL A 137 21.40 11.80 -0.04
N VAL A 138 20.18 11.38 0.27
CA VAL A 138 18.97 12.04 -0.24
C VAL A 138 18.79 13.35 0.51
N ASN A 139 18.83 14.48 -0.21
CA ASN A 139 18.59 15.79 0.40
C ASN A 139 17.07 16.04 0.55
N ILE A 140 16.54 15.66 1.71
CA ILE A 140 15.12 15.79 2.08
C ILE A 140 14.71 17.27 2.28
N HIS A 141 15.65 18.17 2.58
CA HIS A 141 15.36 19.58 2.86
C HIS A 141 15.29 20.49 1.62
N SER A 142 15.24 19.91 0.42
CA SER A 142 15.09 20.69 -0.82
C SER A 142 13.67 21.24 -0.97
N LYS A 143 13.54 22.49 -1.46
CA LYS A 143 12.23 23.09 -1.83
C LYS A 143 11.43 22.20 -2.79
N LYS A 144 12.12 21.43 -3.66
CA LYS A 144 11.49 20.46 -4.57
C LYS A 144 10.83 19.31 -3.81
N PHE A 145 11.49 18.80 -2.76
CA PHE A 145 10.95 17.73 -1.93
C PHE A 145 9.72 18.21 -1.16
N ALA A 146 9.77 19.41 -0.58
CA ALA A 146 8.62 20.00 0.11
C ALA A 146 7.40 20.17 -0.83
N PHE A 147 7.63 20.60 -2.07
CA PHE A 147 6.57 20.73 -3.07
C PHE A 147 5.96 19.37 -3.45
N ILE A 148 6.80 18.35 -3.66
CA ILE A 148 6.34 16.97 -3.93
C ILE A 148 5.54 16.43 -2.74
N ALA A 149 6.00 16.64 -1.51
CA ALA A 149 5.31 16.21 -0.30
C ALA A 149 3.93 16.88 -0.17
N LEU A 150 3.83 18.18 -0.47
CA LEU A 150 2.55 18.90 -0.46
C LEU A 150 1.57 18.33 -1.49
N ILE A 151 2.02 18.07 -2.72
CA ILE A 151 1.19 17.43 -3.75
C ILE A 151 0.74 16.05 -3.27
N LEU A 152 1.64 15.26 -2.70
CA LEU A 152 1.32 13.92 -2.23
C LEU A 152 0.28 13.94 -1.11
N ILE A 153 0.40 14.86 -0.15
CA ILE A 153 -0.60 15.08 0.89
C ILE A 153 -1.94 15.47 0.28
N ALA A 154 -1.96 16.39 -0.67
CA ALA A 154 -3.19 16.80 -1.34
C ALA A 154 -3.86 15.62 -2.07
N VAL A 155 -3.08 14.79 -2.76
CA VAL A 155 -3.58 13.57 -3.42
C VAL A 155 -4.14 12.58 -2.39
N CYS A 156 -3.43 12.33 -1.28
CA CYS A 156 -3.93 11.45 -0.20
C CYS A 156 -5.29 11.93 0.33
N VAL A 157 -5.41 13.22 0.65
CA VAL A 157 -6.65 13.79 1.17
C VAL A 157 -7.81 13.61 0.18
N ASN A 158 -7.56 13.85 -1.11
CA ASN A 158 -8.58 13.64 -2.15
C ASN A 158 -8.98 12.16 -2.27
N ILE A 159 -8.03 11.23 -2.23
CA ILE A 159 -8.32 9.79 -2.25
C ILE A 159 -9.18 9.40 -1.06
N ILE A 160 -8.83 9.85 0.15
CA ILE A 160 -9.58 9.54 1.38
C ILE A 160 -11.01 10.07 1.30
N ILE A 161 -11.20 11.32 0.88
CA ILE A 161 -12.53 11.93 0.75
C ILE A 161 -13.35 11.20 -0.31
N PHE A 162 -12.76 10.92 -1.47
CA PHE A 162 -13.42 10.21 -2.56
C PHE A 162 -13.86 8.80 -2.15
N ALA A 163 -12.92 8.01 -1.62
CA ALA A 163 -13.17 6.63 -1.17
C ALA A 163 -14.28 6.57 -0.12
N THR A 164 -14.25 7.50 0.84
CA THR A 164 -15.24 7.53 1.94
C THR A 164 -16.61 7.92 1.43
N LYS A 165 -16.71 8.95 0.58
CA LYS A 165 -17.99 9.36 -0.01
C LYS A 165 -18.58 8.30 -0.91
N SER A 166 -17.75 7.70 -1.77
CA SER A 166 -18.23 6.66 -2.67
C SER A 166 -18.70 5.41 -1.94
N ALA A 167 -18.03 5.00 -0.85
CA ALA A 167 -18.48 3.90 0.00
C ALA A 167 -19.83 4.18 0.68
N MET A 168 -20.15 5.45 0.90
CA MET A 168 -21.43 5.92 1.44
C MET A 168 -22.50 6.17 0.36
N GLY A 169 -22.20 5.95 -0.92
CA GLY A 169 -23.14 6.19 -2.02
C GLY A 169 -23.46 7.69 -2.26
N ASN A 170 -22.56 8.60 -1.89
CA ASN A 170 -22.71 10.06 -2.02
C ASN A 170 -21.64 10.70 -2.93
#